data_AF-A0A9X2FG41-F1
#
_entry.id   AF-A0A9X2FG41-F1
#
_cell.length_a   1.000
_cell.length_b   1.000
_cell.length_c   1.000
_cell.angle_alpha   90.00
_cell.angle_beta   90.00
_cell.angle_gamma   90.00
#
_symmetry.space_group_name_H-M   'P 1'
#
loop_
_entity.id
_entity.type
_entity.pdbx_description
1 polymer ?
#
loop_
_entity_poly.entity_id
_entity_poly.type
_entity_poly.pdbx_seq_one_letter_code
_entity_poly.pdbx_strand_id
1 'polypeptide(L)'
;MGFTIYYRSAEVVDEATTTAVKQRASSLSANRSWLSCEPLSFWATDDDHLEGGSKPNFMPDADPVAVAESEGMADGTAVDLLDVLCQLSQEFGITWEMSHDGEEGTVGYIRDGVCDAEVKLRVETFAQMSGNMEDFLGGLMDDFEM
;
A
#
# COMPACT_ATOMS: atom_id res chain seq x y z
N MET A 1 -16.05 -5.88 -3.54
CA MET A 1 -15.86 -4.42 -3.35
C MET A 1 -14.37 -4.20 -3.18
N GLY A 2 -13.77 -3.30 -3.96
CA GLY A 2 -12.35 -2.96 -3.81
C GLY A 2 -12.20 -1.65 -3.05
N PHE A 3 -11.09 -1.50 -2.35
CA PHE A 3 -10.67 -0.25 -1.72
C PHE A 3 -9.25 0.01 -2.19
N THR A 4 -8.98 1.20 -2.68
CA THR A 4 -7.65 1.58 -3.19
C THR A 4 -7.13 2.74 -2.36
N ILE A 5 -5.89 2.65 -1.92
CA ILE A 5 -5.14 3.75 -1.31
C ILE A 5 -4.41 4.44 -2.46
N TYR A 6 -4.77 5.69 -2.72
CA TYR A 6 -4.13 6.52 -3.73
C TYR A 6 -3.09 7.43 -3.08
N TYR A 7 -2.02 7.69 -3.81
CA TYR A 7 -0.97 8.61 -3.42
C TYR A 7 -0.50 9.41 -4.64
N ARG A 8 -0.33 10.71 -4.44
CA ARG A 8 0.07 11.64 -5.49
C ARG A 8 1.07 12.64 -4.96
N SER A 9 2.10 13.02 -5.71
CA SER A 9 3.01 14.07 -5.28
C SER A 9 2.25 15.41 -5.21
N ALA A 10 2.47 16.20 -4.14
CA ALA A 10 1.83 17.51 -4.02
C ALA A 10 2.41 18.51 -5.03
N GLU A 11 3.68 18.35 -5.39
CA GLU A 11 4.38 19.11 -6.41
C GLU A 11 4.64 18.27 -7.67
N VAL A 12 4.90 18.96 -8.79
CA VAL A 12 5.43 18.32 -10.01
C VAL A 12 6.83 17.79 -9.74
N VAL A 13 7.16 16.66 -10.35
CA VAL A 13 8.43 15.95 -10.15
C VAL A 13 9.09 15.74 -11.51
N ASP A 14 10.35 16.15 -11.62
CA ASP A 14 11.09 16.00 -12.87
C ASP A 14 11.29 14.52 -13.25
N GLU A 15 11.54 14.27 -14.54
CA GLU A 15 11.64 12.92 -15.10
C GLU A 15 12.75 12.07 -14.45
N ALA A 16 13.89 12.69 -14.09
CA ALA A 16 15.00 11.99 -13.48
C ALA A 16 14.64 11.55 -12.06
N THR A 17 14.02 12.43 -11.28
CA THR A 17 13.50 12.11 -9.94
C THR A 17 12.40 11.06 -10.03
N THR A 18 11.46 11.19 -10.97
CA THR A 18 10.40 10.19 -11.24
C THR A 18 10.97 8.80 -11.48
N THR A 19 12.00 8.71 -12.33
CA THR A 19 12.66 7.44 -12.64
C THR A 19 13.36 6.86 -11.40
N ALA A 20 14.06 7.69 -10.64
CA ALA A 20 14.76 7.27 -9.43
C ALA A 20 13.78 6.76 -8.36
N VAL A 21 12.67 7.46 -8.14
CA VAL A 21 11.61 7.08 -7.20
C VAL A 21 11.00 5.73 -7.59
N LYS A 22 10.66 5.53 -8.86
CA LYS A 22 10.10 4.25 -9.36
C LYS A 22 11.07 3.08 -9.15
N GLN A 23 12.36 3.27 -9.44
CA GLN A 23 13.39 2.25 -9.20
C GLN A 23 13.56 1.96 -7.70
N ARG A 24 13.58 3.01 -6.88
CA ARG A 24 13.74 2.86 -5.42
C ARG A 24 12.55 2.16 -4.79
N ALA A 25 11.33 2.52 -5.17
CA ALA A 25 10.10 1.85 -4.76
C ALA A 25 10.11 0.36 -5.08
N SER A 26 10.51 0.01 -6.31
CA SER A 26 10.64 -1.39 -6.72
C SER A 26 11.66 -2.14 -5.85
N SER A 27 12.83 -1.54 -5.58
CA SER A 27 13.83 -2.13 -4.70
C SER A 27 13.36 -2.31 -3.25
N LEU A 28 12.62 -1.36 -2.69
CA LEU A 28 12.07 -1.45 -1.33
C LEU A 28 10.95 -2.51 -1.23
N SER A 29 10.26 -2.74 -2.34
CA SER A 29 9.16 -3.71 -2.43
C SER A 29 9.64 -5.14 -2.69
N ALA A 30 10.82 -5.34 -3.28
CA ALA A 30 11.28 -6.65 -3.76
C ALA A 30 11.45 -7.74 -2.69
N ASN A 31 11.58 -7.38 -1.41
CA ASN A 31 11.83 -8.33 -0.32
C ASN A 31 10.56 -8.79 0.41
N ARG A 32 9.38 -8.56 -0.18
CA ARG A 32 8.08 -8.94 0.40
C ARG A 32 7.21 -9.61 -0.65
N SER A 33 6.28 -10.46 -0.21
CA SER A 33 5.37 -11.18 -1.10
C SER A 33 4.18 -10.33 -1.57
N TRP A 34 3.78 -9.31 -0.80
CA TRP A 34 2.67 -8.38 -1.14
C TRP A 34 1.35 -9.11 -1.44
N LEU A 35 1.04 -10.13 -0.63
CA LEU A 35 -0.18 -10.93 -0.79
C LEU A 35 -1.38 -10.24 -0.12
N SER A 36 -1.18 -9.54 0.99
CA SER A 36 -2.23 -8.78 1.68
C SER A 36 -2.46 -7.37 1.12
N CYS A 37 -1.57 -6.86 0.27
CA CYS A 37 -1.71 -5.55 -0.36
C CYS A 37 -0.86 -5.50 -1.62
N GLU A 38 -1.36 -4.86 -2.68
CA GLU A 38 -0.56 -4.64 -3.88
C GLU A 38 0.71 -3.84 -3.57
N PRO A 39 1.85 -4.15 -4.22
CA PRO A 39 3.08 -3.38 -4.05
C PRO A 39 2.91 -1.94 -4.54
N LEU A 40 3.76 -1.04 -4.04
CA LEU A 40 3.78 0.34 -4.50
C LEU A 40 4.04 0.41 -6.01
N SER A 41 3.09 0.98 -6.74
CA SER A 41 3.18 1.20 -8.19
C SER A 41 2.87 2.65 -8.56
N PHE A 42 3.44 3.13 -9.66
CA PHE A 42 3.21 4.50 -10.14
C PHE A 42 2.82 4.47 -11.60
N TRP A 43 1.88 5.34 -11.96
CA TRP A 43 1.29 5.39 -13.28
C TRP A 43 1.93 6.54 -14.07
N ALA A 44 1.54 6.69 -15.34
CA ALA A 44 1.89 7.88 -16.11
C ALA A 44 0.78 8.93 -15.93
N THR A 45 1.17 10.18 -15.78
CA THR A 45 0.29 11.34 -15.67
C THR A 45 0.67 12.34 -16.76
N ASP A 46 -0.27 13.18 -17.16
CA ASP A 46 -0.04 14.21 -18.19
C ASP A 46 0.42 15.56 -17.60
N ASP A 47 0.51 15.66 -16.27
CA ASP A 47 0.77 16.90 -15.54
C ASP A 47 2.04 16.89 -14.69
N ASP A 48 2.94 15.94 -14.97
CA ASP A 48 4.25 15.78 -14.32
C ASP A 48 4.18 15.53 -12.80
N HIS A 49 3.03 15.11 -12.26
CA HIS A 49 2.94 14.58 -10.91
C HIS A 49 3.20 13.07 -10.86
N LEU A 50 3.86 12.60 -9.80
CA LEU A 50 3.91 11.17 -9.51
C LEU A 50 2.60 10.74 -8.88
N GLU A 51 1.89 9.81 -9.51
CA GLU A 51 0.63 9.27 -8.97
C GLU A 51 0.65 7.75 -9.00
N GLY A 52 -0.01 7.14 -8.04
CA GLY A 52 -0.21 5.71 -7.99
C GLY A 52 -1.32 5.30 -7.03
N GLY A 53 -1.52 3.99 -6.97
CA GLY A 53 -2.46 3.39 -6.06
C GLY A 53 -2.04 1.97 -5.71
N SER A 54 -2.46 1.54 -4.53
CA SER A 54 -2.30 0.17 -4.06
C SER A 54 -3.58 -0.30 -3.40
N LYS A 55 -3.98 -1.51 -3.74
CA LYS A 55 -5.21 -2.14 -3.27
C LYS A 55 -4.89 -3.18 -2.20
N PRO A 56 -5.46 -3.07 -0.98
CA PRO A 56 -5.45 -4.17 -0.04
C PRO A 56 -6.16 -5.39 -0.60
N ASN A 57 -5.59 -6.56 -0.36
CA ASN A 57 -6.16 -7.83 -0.72
C ASN A 57 -6.71 -8.51 0.53
N PHE A 58 -8.04 -8.55 0.63
CA PHE A 58 -8.75 -9.09 1.79
C PHE A 58 -8.89 -10.62 1.75
N MET A 59 -8.58 -11.25 0.61
CA MET A 59 -8.71 -12.70 0.40
C MET A 59 -7.58 -13.16 -0.52
N PRO A 60 -6.32 -13.24 -0.03
CA PRO A 60 -5.22 -13.79 -0.80
C PRO A 60 -5.46 -15.26 -1.13
N ASP A 61 -5.06 -15.67 -2.34
CA ASP A 61 -5.14 -17.07 -2.75
C ASP A 61 -4.21 -17.93 -1.88
N ALA A 62 -4.71 -19.08 -1.41
CA ALA A 62 -3.98 -19.95 -0.47
C ALA A 62 -2.66 -20.50 -1.03
N ASP A 63 -2.62 -20.80 -2.33
CA ASP A 63 -1.43 -21.36 -2.99
C ASP A 63 -0.24 -20.37 -2.94
N PRO A 64 -0.37 -19.10 -3.37
CA PRO A 64 0.66 -18.08 -3.18
C PRO A 64 1.08 -17.86 -1.72
N VAL A 65 0.13 -17.90 -0.77
CA VAL A 65 0.42 -17.76 0.66
C VAL A 65 1.34 -18.88 1.14
N ALA A 66 1.00 -20.14 0.83
CA ALA A 66 1.81 -21.28 1.21
C ALA A 66 3.22 -21.24 0.60
N VAL A 67 3.35 -20.76 -0.64
CA VAL A 67 4.67 -20.55 -1.28
C VAL A 67 5.48 -19.50 -0.53
N ALA A 68 4.90 -18.33 -0.25
CA ALA A 68 5.59 -17.25 0.45
C ALA A 68 6.05 -17.65 1.87
N GLU A 69 5.20 -18.38 2.59
CA GLU A 69 5.54 -18.95 3.90
C GLU A 69 6.70 -19.95 3.80
N SER A 70 6.69 -20.81 2.78
CA SER A 70 7.76 -21.80 2.56
C SER A 70 9.11 -21.16 2.21
N GLU A 71 9.08 -20.01 1.53
CA GLU A 71 10.26 -19.22 1.17
C GLU A 71 10.71 -18.27 2.30
N GLY A 72 9.92 -18.16 3.39
CA GLY A 72 10.19 -17.29 4.52
C GLY A 72 10.10 -15.79 4.17
N MET A 73 9.34 -15.44 3.13
CA MET A 73 9.13 -14.05 2.73
C MET A 73 8.13 -13.38 3.67
N ALA A 74 8.48 -12.18 4.15
CA ALA A 74 7.52 -11.36 4.88
C ALA A 74 6.43 -10.87 3.93
N ASP A 75 5.19 -10.84 4.41
CA ASP A 75 4.09 -10.27 3.65
C ASP A 75 4.16 -8.74 3.60
N GLY A 76 3.70 -8.16 2.50
CA GLY A 76 3.57 -6.72 2.32
C GLY A 76 2.16 -6.26 2.64
N THR A 77 2.04 -5.41 3.65
CA THR A 77 0.75 -4.88 4.11
C THR A 77 0.53 -3.44 3.65
N ALA A 78 -0.68 -2.91 3.85
CA ALA A 78 -0.96 -1.50 3.63
C ALA A 78 -0.15 -0.59 4.60
N VAL A 79 0.31 -1.11 5.74
CA VAL A 79 1.21 -0.37 6.64
C VAL A 79 2.62 -0.30 6.04
N ASP A 80 3.12 -1.40 5.47
CA ASP A 80 4.40 -1.40 4.76
C ASP A 80 4.39 -0.46 3.56
N LEU A 81 3.26 -0.32 2.87
CA LEU A 81 3.06 0.66 1.80
C LEU A 81 3.33 2.09 2.31
N LEU A 82 2.77 2.47 3.46
CA LEU A 82 3.00 3.78 4.08
C LEU A 82 4.47 3.97 4.48
N ASP A 83 5.11 2.93 5.01
CA ASP A 83 6.52 2.99 5.39
C ASP A 83 7.43 3.19 4.17
N VAL A 84 7.11 2.56 3.03
CA VAL A 84 7.82 2.78 1.76
C VAL A 84 7.62 4.22 1.28
N LEU A 85 6.38 4.74 1.29
CA LEU A 85 6.10 6.13 0.92
C LEU A 85 6.82 7.15 1.83
N CYS A 86 6.89 6.87 3.14
CA CYS A 86 7.65 7.69 4.08
C CYS A 86 9.13 7.70 3.75
N GLN A 87 9.73 6.54 3.46
CA GLN A 87 11.13 6.47 3.05
C GLN A 87 11.39 7.25 1.76
N LEU A 88 10.53 7.12 0.76
CA LEU A 88 10.65 7.87 -0.50
C LEU A 88 10.48 9.38 -0.28
N SER A 89 9.54 9.78 0.57
CA SER A 89 9.34 11.18 0.96
C SER A 89 10.60 11.77 1.59
N GLN A 90 11.21 11.04 2.52
CA GLN A 90 12.44 11.46 3.18
C GLN A 90 13.65 11.51 2.23
N GLU A 91 13.79 10.51 1.35
CA GLU A 91 14.96 10.35 0.47
C GLU A 91 14.96 11.36 -0.68
N PHE A 92 13.78 11.63 -1.26
CA PHE A 92 13.64 12.49 -2.44
C PHE A 92 13.01 13.86 -2.15
N GLY A 93 12.59 14.13 -0.90
CA GLY A 93 11.93 15.38 -0.53
C GLY A 93 10.55 15.55 -1.14
N ILE A 94 9.85 14.44 -1.42
CA ILE A 94 8.51 14.46 -2.03
C ILE A 94 7.45 14.52 -0.93
N THR A 95 6.52 15.47 -1.04
CA THR A 95 5.28 15.42 -0.29
C THR A 95 4.26 14.56 -1.01
N TRP A 96 3.68 13.57 -0.33
CA TRP A 96 2.59 12.76 -0.87
C TRP A 96 1.26 13.25 -0.32
N GLU A 97 0.31 13.51 -1.21
CA GLU A 97 -1.11 13.63 -0.91
C GLU A 97 -1.72 12.23 -0.93
N MET A 98 -2.44 11.89 0.14
CA MET A 98 -3.06 10.58 0.32
C MET A 98 -4.56 10.69 0.16
N SER A 99 -5.16 9.79 -0.60
CA SER A 99 -6.62 9.67 -0.72
C SER A 99 -7.02 8.20 -0.85
N HIS A 100 -8.31 7.91 -0.87
CA HIS A 100 -8.79 6.54 -1.05
C HIS A 100 -10.20 6.51 -1.63
N ASP A 101 -10.61 5.32 -2.06
CA ASP A 101 -11.99 5.06 -2.44
C ASP A 101 -12.95 5.41 -1.28
N GLY A 102 -14.01 6.17 -1.57
CA GLY A 102 -15.07 6.48 -0.60
C GLY A 102 -14.98 7.85 0.09
N GLU A 103 -13.96 8.65 -0.21
CA GLU A 103 -13.89 10.05 0.22
C GLU A 103 -13.50 10.97 -0.94
N GLU A 104 -14.17 12.11 -1.05
CA GLU A 104 -13.80 13.12 -2.04
C GLU A 104 -12.64 13.96 -1.49
N GLY A 105 -11.48 13.87 -2.13
CA GLY A 105 -10.32 14.70 -1.85
C GLY A 105 -9.25 14.05 -0.99
N THR A 106 -8.32 14.88 -0.51
CA THR A 106 -7.14 14.46 0.23
C THR A 106 -7.47 14.17 1.69
N VAL A 107 -7.16 12.95 2.12
CA VAL A 107 -7.33 12.45 3.50
C VAL A 107 -6.22 12.95 4.40
N GLY A 108 -5.02 13.15 3.86
CA GLY A 108 -3.88 13.69 4.58
C GLY A 108 -2.61 13.53 3.76
N TYR A 109 -1.46 13.68 4.40
CA TYR A 109 -0.20 13.77 3.69
C TYR A 109 0.91 12.95 4.34
N ILE A 110 1.95 12.70 3.56
CA ILE A 110 3.27 12.28 4.03
C ILE A 110 4.27 13.37 3.65
N ARG A 111 5.00 13.91 4.63
CA ARG A 111 5.95 15.01 4.45
C ARG A 111 7.25 14.71 5.18
N ASP A 112 8.39 14.87 4.51
CA ASP A 112 9.72 14.61 5.08
C ASP A 112 9.82 13.23 5.79
N GLY A 113 9.13 12.23 5.24
CA GLY A 113 9.04 10.88 5.81
C GLY A 113 8.14 10.71 7.03
N VAL A 114 7.30 11.70 7.34
CA VAL A 114 6.31 11.62 8.41
C VAL A 114 4.91 11.54 7.81
N CYS A 115 4.20 10.45 8.12
CA CYS A 115 2.80 10.27 7.74
C CYS A 115 1.86 10.94 8.76
N ASP A 116 0.88 11.71 8.26
CA ASP A 116 -0.17 12.30 9.09
C ASP A 116 -0.90 11.19 9.87
N ALA A 117 -1.14 11.43 11.17
CA ALA A 117 -1.70 10.41 12.08
C ALA A 117 -3.07 9.88 11.62
N GLU A 118 -3.87 10.72 10.96
CA GLU A 118 -5.17 10.35 10.42
C GLU A 118 -5.05 9.34 9.25
N VAL A 119 -4.10 9.56 8.34
CA VAL A 119 -3.83 8.62 7.24
C VAL A 119 -3.43 7.26 7.82
N LYS A 120 -2.48 7.27 8.77
CA LYS A 120 -2.00 6.06 9.42
C LYS A 120 -3.13 5.29 10.11
N LEU A 121 -3.94 5.98 10.92
CA LEU A 121 -5.06 5.38 11.63
C LEU A 121 -6.07 4.73 10.67
N ARG A 122 -6.41 5.40 9.57
CA ARG A 122 -7.36 4.88 8.58
C ARG A 122 -6.81 3.63 7.89
N VAL A 123 -5.57 3.67 7.42
CA VAL A 123 -4.90 2.52 6.80
C VAL A 123 -4.81 1.34 7.77
N GLU A 124 -4.42 1.58 9.02
CA GLU A 124 -4.40 0.54 10.06
C GLU A 124 -5.80 -0.03 10.33
N THR A 125 -6.84 0.81 10.33
CA THR A 125 -8.22 0.34 10.49
C THR A 125 -8.64 -0.57 9.34
N PHE A 126 -8.31 -0.23 8.10
CA PHE A 126 -8.57 -1.09 6.94
C PHE A 126 -7.81 -2.41 7.00
N ALA A 127 -6.54 -2.38 7.44
CA ALA A 127 -5.74 -3.59 7.64
C ALA A 127 -6.29 -4.47 8.78
N GLN A 128 -6.87 -3.90 9.84
CA GLN A 128 -7.51 -4.70 10.89
C GLN A 128 -8.84 -5.32 10.43
N MET A 129 -9.59 -4.64 9.55
CA MET A 129 -10.80 -5.20 8.98
C MET A 129 -10.51 -6.43 8.09
N SER A 130 -9.36 -6.49 7.42
CA SER A 130 -8.97 -7.68 6.65
C SER A 130 -8.73 -8.89 7.55
N GLY A 131 -7.94 -8.72 8.62
CA GLY A 131 -7.66 -9.81 9.56
C GLY A 131 -8.91 -10.35 10.25
N ASN A 132 -9.83 -9.46 10.68
CA ASN A 132 -11.07 -9.88 11.32
C ASN A 132 -12.04 -10.59 10.35
N MET A 133 -11.99 -10.27 9.06
CA MET A 133 -12.83 -10.92 8.05
C MET A 133 -12.29 -12.30 7.68
N GLU A 134 -10.97 -12.47 7.66
CA GLU A 134 -10.31 -13.77 7.50
C GLU A 134 -10.64 -14.71 8.67
N ASP A 135 -10.54 -14.24 9.92
CA ASP A 135 -10.92 -15.01 11.12
C ASP A 135 -12.41 -15.41 11.10
N PHE A 136 -13.29 -14.49 10.67
CA PHE A 136 -14.73 -14.76 10.59
C PHE A 136 -15.09 -15.78 9.50
N LEU A 137 -14.42 -15.72 8.34
CA LEU A 137 -14.66 -16.66 7.23
C LEU A 137 -14.01 -18.02 7.47
N GLY A 138 -12.83 -18.07 8.10
CA GLY A 138 -12.18 -19.32 8.52
C GLY A 138 -13.06 -20.10 9.49
N GLY A 139 -13.65 -19.42 10.49
CA GLY A 139 -14.59 -20.06 11.43
C GLY A 139 -15.88 -20.57 10.78
N LEU A 140 -16.35 -19.91 9.71
CA LEU A 140 -17.55 -20.33 8.97
C LEU A 140 -17.31 -21.53 8.05
N MET A 141 -16.09 -21.70 7.52
CA MET A 141 -15.73 -22.86 6.69
C MET A 141 -15.45 -24.10 7.54
N ASP A 142 -14.81 -23.95 8.71
CA ASP A 142 -14.58 -25.06 9.65
C ASP A 142 -15.91 -25.64 10.20
N ASP A 143 -16.95 -24.81 10.36
CA ASP A 143 -18.28 -25.25 10.79
C ASP A 143 -19.08 -26.00 9.70
N PHE A 144 -18.67 -25.92 8.43
CA PHE A 144 -19.33 -26.61 7.31
C PHE A 144 -18.66 -27.93 6.89
N GLU A 145 -17.47 -28.24 7.43
CA GLU A 145 -16.77 -29.52 7.21
C GLU A 145 -16.96 -30.57 8.35
N MET A 146 -17.86 -30.30 9.31
CA MET A 146 -18.35 -31.28 10.30
C MET A 146 -19.68 -31.94 9.92
#